data_AF-A0A7V1FPM0-F1
#
_entry.id   AF-A0A7V1FPM0-F1
#
_cell.length_a   1.000
_cell.length_b   1.000
_cell.length_c   1.000
_cell.angle_alpha   90.00
_cell.angle_beta   90.00
_cell.angle_gamma   90.00
#
_symmetry.space_group_name_H-M   'P 1'
#
loop_
_entity.id
_entity.type
_entity.pdbx_description
1 polymer ?
#
loop_
_entity_poly.entity_id
_entity_poly.type
_entity_poly.pdbx_seq_one_letter_code
_entity_poly.pdbx_strand_id
1 'polypeptide(L)'
;MTGLRTSGLALIVALTTTACTDPYFSQDLENIGASKDLSGISSTDLCDAASYFTYDDDPSERTKARRLLAEVHNRGHISRKDYNSALTGDAELGMTDMAVTCAWGLPYSEEEYYLADGRKYTRWVYQYDDYGNDRSTIEFVNDRVVSLDTDG
;
A
#
# COMPACT_ATOMS: atom_id res chain seq x y z
N MET A 1 -30.73 -63.50 4.16
CA MET A 1 -31.32 -62.53 3.21
C MET A 1 -32.17 -61.54 4.00
N THR A 2 -32.12 -60.26 3.59
CA THR A 2 -32.86 -59.07 4.10
C THR A 2 -32.56 -58.67 5.56
N GLY A 3 -32.14 -57.45 5.91
CA GLY A 3 -31.96 -56.17 5.22
C GLY A 3 -31.82 -55.06 6.29
N LEU A 4 -31.50 -53.82 5.85
CA LEU A 4 -31.55 -52.55 6.62
C LEU A 4 -30.49 -52.40 7.74
N ARG A 5 -29.65 -51.35 7.86
CA ARG A 5 -29.72 -49.94 7.44
C ARG A 5 -28.30 -49.41 7.25
N THR A 6 -27.98 -48.85 6.09
CA THR A 6 -26.87 -47.89 5.97
C THR A 6 -27.39 -46.54 6.40
N SER A 7 -27.17 -46.19 7.68
CA SER A 7 -27.33 -44.82 8.16
C SER A 7 -26.28 -43.97 7.45
N GLY A 8 -26.72 -43.16 6.49
CA GLY A 8 -25.89 -42.12 5.90
C GLY A 8 -25.47 -41.16 6.99
N LEU A 9 -24.18 -41.17 7.34
CA LEU A 9 -23.55 -39.98 7.89
C LEU A 9 -23.43 -38.98 6.73
N ALA A 10 -24.42 -38.10 6.61
CA ALA A 10 -24.21 -36.84 5.92
C ALA A 10 -23.18 -36.05 6.75
N LEU A 11 -21.92 -36.16 6.37
CA LEU A 11 -20.87 -35.28 6.85
C LEU A 11 -21.21 -33.89 6.31
N ILE A 12 -21.92 -33.10 7.12
CA ILE A 12 -22.05 -31.67 6.88
C ILE A 12 -20.66 -31.10 7.12
N VAL A 13 -19.87 -31.02 6.04
CA VAL A 13 -18.74 -30.12 5.98
C VAL A 13 -19.36 -28.73 6.04
N ALA A 14 -19.44 -28.18 7.25
CA ALA A 14 -19.58 -26.75 7.40
C ALA A 14 -18.32 -26.15 6.77
N LEU A 15 -18.41 -25.85 5.48
CA LEU A 15 -17.62 -24.80 4.86
C LEU A 15 -17.96 -23.55 5.67
N THR A 16 -17.20 -23.32 6.74
CA THR A 16 -17.01 -21.96 7.22
C THR A 16 -16.44 -21.25 6.01
N THR A 17 -17.33 -20.57 5.30
CA THR A 17 -17.02 -19.53 4.35
C THR A 17 -15.84 -18.80 4.91
N THR A 18 -14.67 -19.01 4.30
CA THR A 18 -13.52 -18.13 4.47
C THR A 18 -14.09 -16.75 4.16
N ALA A 19 -14.39 -15.98 5.20
CA ALA A 19 -14.68 -14.58 5.05
C ALA A 19 -13.53 -14.04 4.22
N CYS A 20 -13.89 -13.43 3.10
CA CYS A 20 -13.00 -12.83 2.13
C CYS A 20 -11.93 -12.04 2.89
N THR A 21 -10.73 -12.59 3.03
CA THR A 21 -9.57 -11.80 3.44
C THR A 21 -9.04 -11.21 2.15
N ASP A 22 -9.62 -10.06 1.85
CA ASP A 22 -9.08 -9.07 0.94
C ASP A 22 -7.55 -9.01 1.11
N PRO A 23 -6.75 -9.29 0.06
CA PRO A 23 -5.28 -9.31 0.17
C PRO A 23 -4.69 -7.95 0.55
N TYR A 24 -5.49 -6.89 0.58
CA TYR A 24 -5.10 -5.54 0.98
C TYR A 24 -5.16 -5.28 2.50
N PHE A 25 -5.76 -6.16 3.31
CA PHE A 25 -5.89 -5.93 4.75
C PHE A 25 -4.63 -6.41 5.52
N SER A 26 -3.59 -5.58 5.58
CA SER A 26 -2.39 -5.88 6.38
C SER A 26 -2.58 -5.47 7.84
N GLN A 27 -2.73 -6.46 8.72
CA GLN A 27 -2.81 -6.28 10.18
C GLN A 27 -1.67 -5.41 10.74
N ASP A 28 -0.50 -5.41 10.10
CA ASP A 28 0.64 -4.61 10.53
C ASP A 28 0.43 -3.12 10.27
N LEU A 29 -0.16 -2.74 9.13
CA LEU A 29 -0.49 -1.35 8.81
C LEU A 29 -1.56 -0.80 9.77
N GLU A 30 -2.55 -1.62 10.12
CA GLU A 30 -3.54 -1.30 11.16
C GLU A 30 -2.89 -1.07 12.53
N ASN A 31 -1.94 -1.92 12.91
CA ASN A 31 -1.20 -1.77 14.17
C ASN A 31 -0.39 -0.46 14.20
N ILE A 32 0.24 -0.09 13.08
CA ILE A 32 0.94 1.20 12.93
C ILE A 32 -0.06 2.36 13.05
N GLY A 33 -1.20 2.28 12.36
CA GLY A 33 -2.28 3.26 12.42
C GLY A 33 -2.88 3.45 13.82
N ALA A 34 -2.90 2.40 14.64
CA ALA A 34 -3.36 2.45 16.02
C ALA A 34 -2.27 2.89 17.03
N SER A 35 -0.98 2.74 16.69
CA SER A 35 0.12 3.05 17.61
C SER A 35 0.12 4.52 18.03
N LYS A 36 0.36 4.80 19.30
CA LYS A 36 0.55 6.18 19.82
C LYS A 36 1.99 6.64 19.74
N ASP A 37 2.92 5.71 19.91
CA ASP A 37 4.36 5.96 19.82
C ASP A 37 4.85 5.51 18.45
N LEU A 38 5.31 6.47 17.65
CA LEU A 38 5.79 6.24 16.30
C LEU A 38 7.33 6.22 16.23
N SER A 39 8.03 6.49 17.34
CA SER A 39 9.48 6.73 17.35
C SER A 39 10.31 5.53 16.87
N GLY A 40 9.82 4.30 17.08
CA GLY A 40 10.46 3.07 16.62
C GLY A 40 10.03 2.59 15.23
N ILE A 41 9.10 3.27 14.57
CA ILE A 41 8.55 2.87 13.27
C ILE A 41 9.29 3.63 12.17
N SER A 42 9.71 2.94 11.11
CA SER A 42 10.43 3.58 10.01
C SER A 42 9.51 4.54 9.24
N SER A 43 10.08 5.55 8.56
CA SER A 43 9.25 6.44 7.74
C SER A 43 8.63 5.77 6.53
N THR A 44 9.27 4.73 6.01
CA THR A 44 8.70 3.90 4.94
C THR A 44 7.43 3.22 5.44
N ASP A 45 7.48 2.55 6.59
CA ASP A 45 6.30 1.86 7.15
C ASP A 45 5.20 2.85 7.56
N LEU A 46 5.57 4.04 8.06
CA LEU A 46 4.60 5.10 8.35
C LEU A 46 3.91 5.60 7.08
N CYS A 47 4.64 5.68 5.97
CA CYS A 47 4.11 6.15 4.69
C CYS A 47 3.25 5.07 4.00
N ASP A 48 3.69 3.82 4.05
CA ASP A 48 2.91 2.68 3.57
C ASP A 48 1.57 2.59 4.34
N ALA A 49 1.63 2.62 5.68
CA ALA A 49 0.43 2.65 6.50
C ALA A 49 -0.42 3.91 6.28
N ALA A 50 0.19 5.08 6.02
CA ALA A 50 -0.57 6.27 5.71
C ALA A 50 -1.38 6.10 4.42
N SER A 51 -0.76 5.60 3.34
CA SER A 51 -1.42 5.39 2.05
C SER A 51 -2.61 4.43 2.16
N TYR A 52 -2.48 3.39 2.99
CA TYR A 52 -3.54 2.43 3.26
C TYR A 52 -4.84 3.06 3.81
N PHE A 53 -4.74 4.12 4.64
CA PHE A 53 -5.91 4.80 5.24
C PHE A 53 -6.44 5.99 4.42
N THR A 54 -5.86 6.28 3.24
CA THR A 54 -6.18 7.50 2.48
C THR A 54 -7.28 7.34 1.44
N TYR A 55 -7.57 6.11 0.99
CA TYR A 55 -8.10 5.95 -0.36
C TYR A 55 -9.60 6.12 -0.56
N ASP A 56 -10.46 5.85 0.42
CA ASP A 56 -11.88 6.24 0.37
C ASP A 56 -12.54 6.21 1.76
N ASP A 57 -11.71 6.22 2.80
CA ASP A 57 -12.14 5.77 4.10
C ASP A 57 -12.92 6.81 4.90
N ASP A 58 -13.61 6.29 5.92
CA ASP A 58 -14.30 7.07 6.95
C ASP A 58 -13.38 8.15 7.56
N PRO A 59 -13.95 9.26 8.08
CA PRO A 59 -13.16 10.37 8.64
C PRO A 59 -12.11 9.99 9.70
N SER A 60 -12.30 8.87 10.41
CA SER A 60 -11.33 8.33 11.38
C SER A 60 -10.04 7.86 10.73
N GLU A 61 -10.11 7.17 9.59
CA GLU A 61 -8.96 6.64 8.87
C GLU A 61 -8.14 7.77 8.24
N ARG A 62 -8.83 8.76 7.64
CA ARG A 62 -8.19 10.00 7.19
C ARG A 62 -7.46 10.75 8.30
N THR A 63 -7.92 10.63 9.54
CA THR A 63 -7.22 11.20 10.71
C THR A 63 -5.96 10.41 11.06
N LYS A 64 -5.99 9.07 10.95
CA LYS A 64 -4.81 8.22 11.10
C LYS A 64 -3.76 8.58 10.04
N ALA A 65 -4.14 8.60 8.75
CA ALA A 65 -3.26 8.98 7.65
C ALA A 65 -2.58 10.34 7.89
N ARG A 66 -3.36 11.38 8.20
CA ARG A 66 -2.84 12.73 8.48
C ARG A 66 -1.80 12.75 9.58
N ARG A 67 -2.02 11.97 10.65
CA ARG A 67 -1.10 11.87 11.78
C ARG A 67 0.20 11.18 11.38
N LEU A 68 0.12 10.06 10.66
CA LEU A 68 1.30 9.32 10.19
C LEU A 68 2.14 10.18 9.21
N LEU A 69 1.50 10.82 8.23
CA LEU A 69 2.18 11.73 7.30
C LEU A 69 2.81 12.94 8.00
N ALA A 70 2.13 13.49 9.02
CA ALA A 70 2.67 14.61 9.78
C ALA A 70 3.95 14.21 10.52
N GLU A 71 4.02 12.99 11.05
CA GLU A 71 5.24 12.47 11.68
C GLU A 71 6.39 12.35 10.68
N VAL A 72 6.15 11.80 9.48
CA VAL A 72 7.18 11.69 8.44
C VAL A 72 7.66 13.08 7.98
N HIS A 73 6.75 14.04 7.85
CA HIS A 73 7.10 15.43 7.56
C HIS A 73 7.91 16.07 8.68
N ASN A 74 7.53 15.86 9.95
CA ASN A 74 8.25 16.39 11.12
C ASN A 74 9.67 15.84 11.23
N ARG A 75 9.91 14.61 10.76
CA ARG A 75 11.24 14.01 10.63
C ARG A 75 12.07 14.60 9.49
N GLY A 76 11.45 15.37 8.59
CA GLY A 76 12.11 16.00 7.45
C GLY A 76 12.37 15.05 6.28
N HIS A 77 11.73 13.88 6.23
CA HIS A 77 11.92 12.91 5.15
C HIS A 77 11.11 13.24 3.89
N ILE A 78 10.07 14.07 4.02
CA ILE A 78 9.28 14.61 2.91
C ILE A 78 9.11 16.12 3.05
N SER A 79 9.06 16.83 1.92
CA SER A 79 8.82 18.27 1.93
C SER A 79 7.38 18.60 2.31
N ARG A 80 7.09 19.88 2.60
CA ARG A 80 5.71 20.34 2.81
C ARG A 80 4.86 20.16 1.54
N LYS A 81 5.46 20.29 0.35
CA LYS A 81 4.77 20.07 -0.92
C LYS A 81 4.33 18.60 -1.01
N ASP A 82 5.28 17.69 -0.82
CA ASP A 82 5.04 16.25 -0.89
C ASP A 82 4.00 15.78 0.14
N TYR A 83 4.07 16.31 1.35
CA TYR A 83 3.05 16.08 2.38
C TYR A 83 1.64 16.46 1.91
N ASN A 84 1.49 17.59 1.21
CA ASN A 84 0.18 18.02 0.73
C ASN A 84 -0.34 17.15 -0.43
N SER A 85 0.53 16.72 -1.34
CA SER A 85 0.16 15.80 -2.44
C SER A 85 -0.19 14.40 -1.90
N ALA A 86 0.58 13.89 -0.94
CA ALA A 86 0.28 12.61 -0.30
C ALA A 86 -1.06 12.61 0.47
N LEU A 87 -1.49 13.76 1.00
CA LEU A 87 -2.82 13.88 1.65
C LEU A 87 -4.00 13.69 0.70
N THR A 88 -3.79 13.83 -0.60
CA THR A 88 -4.80 13.66 -1.64
C THR A 88 -4.57 12.38 -2.45
N GLY A 89 -3.58 11.55 -2.09
CA GLY A 89 -3.24 10.34 -2.83
C GLY A 89 -2.56 10.64 -4.17
N ASP A 90 -2.01 11.83 -4.36
CA ASP A 90 -1.42 12.25 -5.63
C ASP A 90 0.10 12.00 -5.65
N ALA A 91 0.56 11.29 -6.68
CA ALA A 91 1.98 11.24 -7.05
C ALA A 91 2.26 12.20 -8.22
N GLU A 92 3.36 12.93 -8.15
CA GLU A 92 3.73 13.99 -9.09
C GLU A 92 5.18 13.85 -9.57
N LEU A 93 5.45 14.42 -10.76
CA LEU A 93 6.82 14.54 -11.28
C LEU A 93 7.73 15.27 -10.28
N GLY A 94 8.93 14.72 -10.08
CA GLY A 94 9.95 15.25 -9.18
C GLY A 94 9.76 14.90 -7.69
N MET A 95 8.67 14.21 -7.30
CA MET A 95 8.55 13.64 -5.95
C MET A 95 9.68 12.63 -5.71
N THR A 96 10.04 12.43 -4.44
CA THR A 96 10.95 11.34 -4.05
C THR A 96 10.22 10.00 -4.04
N ASP A 97 10.98 8.92 -4.11
CA ASP A 97 10.51 7.56 -3.77
C ASP A 97 9.73 7.53 -2.44
N MET A 98 10.28 8.10 -1.37
CA MET A 98 9.62 8.21 -0.06
C MET A 98 8.28 8.92 -0.17
N ALA A 99 8.23 10.07 -0.87
CA ALA A 99 7.01 10.84 -1.03
C ALA A 99 5.94 10.07 -1.82
N VAL A 100 6.34 9.27 -2.81
CA VAL A 100 5.45 8.37 -3.55
C VAL A 100 4.94 7.26 -2.65
N THR A 101 5.79 6.63 -1.83
CA THR A 101 5.34 5.65 -0.84
C THR A 101 4.30 6.24 0.10
N CYS A 102 4.43 7.52 0.48
CA CYS A 102 3.44 8.18 1.33
C CYS A 102 2.10 8.41 0.63
N ALA A 103 2.10 8.55 -0.70
CA ALA A 103 0.89 8.77 -1.49
C ALA A 103 0.21 7.46 -1.89
N TRP A 104 0.98 6.49 -2.38
CA TRP A 104 0.48 5.28 -3.06
C TRP A 104 0.86 3.97 -2.37
N GLY A 105 1.66 4.03 -1.31
CA GLY A 105 2.17 2.85 -0.62
C GLY A 105 3.37 2.23 -1.32
N LEU A 106 3.79 1.08 -0.82
CA LEU A 106 4.84 0.28 -1.43
C LEU A 106 4.34 -0.37 -2.73
N PRO A 107 5.21 -0.47 -3.75
CA PRO A 107 4.83 -1.09 -5.01
C PRO A 107 4.68 -2.61 -4.85
N TYR A 108 3.89 -3.21 -5.75
CA TYR A 108 3.82 -4.66 -5.87
C TYR A 108 5.15 -5.24 -6.37
N SER A 109 5.81 -4.55 -7.30
CA SER A 109 7.13 -4.93 -7.79
C SER A 109 8.01 -3.74 -8.08
N GLU A 110 9.31 -3.92 -7.84
CA GLU A 110 10.37 -2.94 -8.11
C GLU A 110 11.44 -3.53 -9.04
N GLU A 111 11.84 -2.75 -10.05
CA GLU A 111 12.99 -3.02 -10.90
C GLU A 111 14.01 -1.90 -10.74
N GLU A 112 15.27 -2.21 -10.42
CA GLU A 112 16.35 -1.23 -10.28
C GLU A 112 17.53 -1.58 -11.20
N TYR A 113 18.05 -0.58 -11.92
CA TYR A 113 19.27 -0.71 -12.71
C TYR A 113 19.98 0.64 -12.91
N TYR A 114 21.24 0.62 -13.34
CA TYR A 114 22.01 1.83 -13.65
C TYR A 114 21.99 2.10 -15.15
N LEU A 115 21.72 3.35 -15.51
CA LEU A 115 21.81 3.84 -16.89
C LEU A 115 23.26 3.94 -17.34
N ALA A 116 23.48 4.02 -18.66
CA ALA A 116 24.81 4.13 -19.24
C ALA A 116 25.60 5.38 -18.77
N ASP A 117 24.90 6.41 -18.30
CA ASP A 117 25.48 7.64 -17.73
C ASP A 117 25.72 7.56 -16.21
N GLY A 118 25.48 6.39 -15.60
CA GLY A 118 25.71 6.13 -14.18
C GLY A 118 24.56 6.57 -13.25
N ARG A 119 23.48 7.15 -13.78
CA ARG A 119 22.29 7.47 -12.97
C ARG A 119 21.53 6.19 -12.60
N LYS A 120 20.97 6.17 -11.38
CA LYS A 120 20.11 5.09 -10.92
C LYS A 120 18.74 5.24 -11.56
N TYR A 121 18.21 4.16 -12.12
CA TYR A 121 16.85 4.08 -12.61
C TYR A 121 16.09 3.06 -11.77
N THR A 122 14.88 3.42 -11.35
CA THR A 122 13.98 2.52 -10.62
C THR A 122 12.61 2.58 -11.29
N ARG A 123 11.96 1.43 -11.47
CA ARG A 123 10.57 1.34 -11.92
C ARG A 123 9.76 0.61 -10.86
N TRP A 124 8.67 1.23 -10.45
CA TRP A 124 7.69 0.67 -9.54
C TRP A 124 6.41 0.36 -10.29
N VAL A 125 5.83 -0.81 -10.00
CA VAL A 125 4.54 -1.25 -10.54
C VAL A 125 3.59 -1.49 -9.38
N TYR A 126 2.42 -0.87 -9.46
CA TYR A 126 1.30 -1.05 -8.57
C TYR A 126 0.25 -1.90 -9.28
N GLN A 127 -0.37 -2.81 -8.53
CA GLN A 127 -1.44 -3.67 -9.01
C GLN A 127 -2.61 -3.50 -8.05
N TYR A 128 -3.76 -3.08 -8.56
CA TYR A 128 -4.93 -2.73 -7.72
C TYR A 128 -6.04 -3.78 -7.77
N ASP A 129 -6.09 -4.62 -8.80
CA ASP A 129 -7.05 -5.72 -8.89
C ASP A 129 -6.37 -7.09 -8.76
N ASP A 130 -7.12 -8.04 -8.21
CA ASP A 130 -6.67 -9.43 -7.99
C ASP A 130 -6.26 -10.15 -9.28
N TYR A 131 -6.72 -9.64 -10.43
CA TYR A 131 -6.46 -10.21 -11.76
C TYR A 131 -5.32 -9.50 -12.51
N GLY A 132 -4.84 -8.38 -12.00
CA GLY A 132 -3.70 -7.64 -12.53
C GLY A 132 -3.98 -6.89 -13.83
N ASN A 133 -5.21 -6.47 -14.04
CA ASN A 133 -5.63 -5.63 -15.16
C ASN A 133 -5.43 -4.14 -14.86
N ASP A 134 -5.57 -3.72 -13.60
CA ASP A 134 -5.39 -2.31 -13.21
C ASP A 134 -3.98 -2.12 -12.67
N ARG A 135 -3.15 -1.47 -13.48
CA ARG A 135 -1.74 -1.24 -13.16
C ARG A 135 -1.39 0.22 -13.29
N SER A 136 -0.69 0.73 -12.27
CA SER A 136 0.01 2.00 -12.38
C SER A 136 1.51 1.73 -12.37
N THR A 137 2.24 2.42 -13.25
CA THR A 137 3.70 2.42 -13.26
C THR A 137 4.21 3.81 -12.88
N ILE A 138 5.25 3.85 -12.07
CA ILE A 138 5.99 5.07 -11.81
C ILE A 138 7.49 4.80 -11.98
N GLU A 139 8.18 5.74 -12.63
CA GLU A 139 9.60 5.60 -12.95
C GLU A 139 10.39 6.72 -12.29
N PHE A 140 11.56 6.36 -11.77
CA PHE A 140 12.46 7.24 -11.06
C PHE A 140 13.82 7.30 -11.75
N VAL A 141 14.43 8.47 -11.73
CA VAL A 141 15.87 8.63 -11.98
C VAL A 141 16.50 9.35 -10.80
N ASN A 142 17.52 8.74 -10.20
CA ASN A 142 18.14 9.20 -8.96
C ASN A 142 17.07 9.51 -7.88
N ASP A 143 16.17 8.56 -7.64
CA ASP A 143 15.11 8.63 -6.62
C ASP A 143 14.09 9.75 -6.83
N ARG A 144 13.97 10.27 -8.06
CA ARG A 144 13.02 11.33 -8.43
C ARG A 144 12.12 10.87 -9.55
N VAL A 145 10.81 11.05 -9.37
CA VAL A 145 9.80 10.68 -10.37
C VAL A 145 10.05 11.43 -11.68
N VAL A 146 10.20 10.67 -12.77
CA VAL A 146 10.35 11.18 -14.14
C VAL A 146 9.19 10.79 -15.06
N SER A 147 8.45 9.74 -14.71
CA SER A 147 7.30 9.24 -15.47
C SER A 147 6.26 8.66 -14.53
N LEU A 148 4.99 8.88 -14.88
CA LEU A 148 3.79 8.39 -14.20
C LEU A 148 2.85 7.88 -15.29
N ASP A 149 2.47 6.61 -15.20
CA ASP A 149 1.49 5.98 -16.07
C ASP A 149 0.43 5.33 -15.19
N THR A 150 -0.74 5.96 -15.13
CA THR A 150 -1.90 5.48 -14.37
C THR A 150 -2.95 5.08 -15.39
N ASP A 151 -3.10 3.77 -15.64
CA ASP A 151 -4.24 3.30 -16.43
C ASP A 151 -5.52 3.68 -15.65
N GLY A 152 -6.42 4.40 -16.33
CA GLY A 152 -7.67 4.93 -15.77
C GLY A 152 -8.90 4.15 -16.19
#